data_AF-A0A954XWB4-F1
#
_entry.id   AF-A0A954XWB4-F1
#
_cell.length_a   1.000
_cell.length_b   1.000
_cell.length_c   1.000
_cell.angle_alpha   90.00
_cell.angle_beta   90.00
_cell.angle_gamma   90.00
#
_symmetry.space_group_name_H-M   'P 1'
#
loop_
_entity.id
_entity.type
_entity.pdbx_description
1 polymer ?
#
loop_
_entity_poly.entity_id
_entity_poly.type
_entity_poly.pdbx_seq_one_letter_code
_entity_poly.pdbx_strand_id
1 'polypeptide(L)'
;MTVIGRCSVSLCRRRAAPGGDPRELWGRSRGITGLIIATTLLLAVARCTAVEHVRHVVDGKVVQHDGEVVLEDPAGGVMLRSADDQLHLIPAPRVRQRSHDDDEFELYDADELGEKLLAELPADFRLHQSKHYVVCYNTTDAYARWCSSLLERLQRAFIAYMAKRGCKVAAPKWPLAVLIFADQASYAEHAKAELGPSVANVIGYYSMATNRIVMYDLTGAQAEARQFSNRGSSRDISVLLSQPAAEPLVATIVHEATHQIAFNCGVQKRFNDNPLWMSEGLAMYFETPDLSSSRSWSGVGEVNYQRWDQFQANQDAGRLLPFEQLVGSDDAFRNPATATDAYAQAWALSYFLIRWRPEQYVAYVEQMASKPPLTKVTPKQRVADFKKHFGDLEELRGEFQRQMSRIR
;
A
#
# COMPACT_ATOMS: atom_id res chain seq x y z
N MET A 1 -29.23 -10.59 7.98
CA MET A 1 -30.56 -11.18 7.71
C MET A 1 -30.72 -11.26 6.19
N THR A 2 -31.18 -12.41 5.67
CA THR A 2 -31.58 -12.70 4.26
C THR A 2 -30.43 -13.04 3.27
N VAL A 3 -30.04 -14.32 3.04
CA VAL A 3 -30.58 -15.43 2.18
C VAL A 3 -30.18 -15.29 0.68
N ILE A 4 -29.12 -15.99 0.22
CA ILE A 4 -29.03 -17.22 -0.62
C ILE A 4 -29.53 -17.11 -2.07
N GLY A 5 -28.66 -17.50 -3.02
CA GLY A 5 -29.02 -17.91 -4.39
C GLY A 5 -27.84 -18.58 -5.13
N ARG A 6 -27.81 -19.92 -5.15
CA ARG A 6 -26.93 -20.76 -5.99
C ARG A 6 -27.50 -20.84 -7.41
N CYS A 7 -26.65 -20.95 -8.44
CA CYS A 7 -27.05 -21.62 -9.68
C CYS A 7 -25.87 -22.35 -10.37
N SER A 8 -26.18 -23.54 -10.86
CA SER A 8 -25.28 -24.62 -11.31
C SER A 8 -24.78 -24.49 -12.75
N VAL A 9 -23.62 -25.12 -12.96
CA VAL A 9 -22.94 -25.39 -14.23
C VAL A 9 -23.68 -26.45 -15.06
N SER A 10 -23.76 -26.25 -16.37
CA SER A 10 -24.12 -27.30 -17.35
C SER A 10 -23.04 -27.44 -18.41
N LEU A 11 -22.39 -28.61 -18.43
CA LEU A 11 -21.49 -29.07 -19.49
C LEU A 11 -22.28 -29.41 -20.76
N CYS A 12 -21.75 -29.05 -21.94
CA CYS A 12 -22.12 -29.71 -23.19
C CYS A 12 -20.87 -30.23 -23.91
N ARG A 13 -20.75 -31.55 -24.03
CA ARG A 13 -19.79 -32.29 -24.86
C ARG A 13 -20.39 -32.53 -26.25
N ARG A 14 -19.62 -32.33 -27.33
CA ARG A 14 -19.76 -33.04 -28.62
C ARG A 14 -18.34 -33.25 -29.19
N ARG A 15 -17.80 -34.47 -29.12
CA ARG A 15 -17.77 -35.56 -30.13
C ARG A 15 -17.04 -35.19 -31.43
N ALA A 16 -15.93 -35.90 -31.65
CA ALA A 16 -15.08 -35.94 -32.83
C ALA A 16 -15.38 -37.16 -33.70
N ALA A 17 -14.95 -37.09 -34.98
CA ALA A 17 -14.39 -38.14 -35.87
C ALA A 17 -14.78 -37.88 -37.35
N PRO A 18 -14.13 -38.49 -38.37
CA PRO A 18 -12.69 -38.58 -38.62
C PRO A 18 -12.29 -38.44 -40.13
N GLY A 19 -10.98 -38.32 -40.40
CA GLY A 19 -10.27 -39.05 -41.48
C GLY A 19 -10.27 -38.49 -42.92
N GLY A 20 -9.06 -38.27 -43.47
CA GLY A 20 -8.82 -38.17 -44.92
C GLY A 20 -7.47 -37.53 -45.29
N ASP A 21 -6.49 -38.37 -45.67
CA ASP A 21 -5.19 -38.08 -46.32
C ASP A 21 -4.94 -39.31 -47.26
N PRO A 22 -4.11 -39.35 -48.34
CA PRO A 22 -3.16 -38.35 -48.86
C PRO A 22 -2.96 -38.25 -50.42
N ARG A 23 -2.08 -37.31 -50.81
CA ARG A 23 -1.14 -37.26 -51.97
C ARG A 23 -1.52 -36.63 -53.33
N GLU A 24 -0.70 -35.63 -53.66
CA GLU A 24 0.01 -35.29 -54.92
C GLU A 24 -0.73 -35.17 -56.26
N LEU A 25 -0.49 -34.03 -56.94
CA LEU A 25 0.12 -33.99 -58.29
C LEU A 25 0.49 -32.54 -58.72
N TRP A 26 1.55 -32.46 -59.51
CA TRP A 26 2.29 -31.26 -59.96
C TRP A 26 1.56 -30.37 -60.98
N GLY A 27 1.90 -29.07 -61.01
CA GLY A 27 1.62 -28.17 -62.14
C GLY A 27 2.30 -26.80 -62.04
N ARG A 28 3.28 -26.53 -62.92
CA ARG A 28 4.09 -25.31 -63.04
C ARG A 28 3.26 -24.05 -63.38
N SER A 29 3.59 -22.91 -62.77
CA SER A 29 3.56 -21.61 -63.46
C SER A 29 4.50 -20.60 -62.79
N ARG A 30 5.52 -20.16 -63.55
CA ARG A 30 6.37 -19.01 -63.25
C ARG A 30 5.54 -17.74 -63.48
N GLY A 31 5.46 -16.88 -62.48
CA GLY A 31 4.82 -15.56 -62.58
C GLY A 31 5.40 -14.64 -61.51
N ILE A 32 6.36 -13.81 -61.93
CA ILE A 32 6.92 -12.72 -61.15
C ILE A 32 5.77 -11.78 -60.77
N THR A 33 5.45 -11.68 -59.48
CA THR A 33 4.58 -10.61 -58.97
C THR A 33 5.25 -10.04 -57.73
N GLY A 34 5.52 -8.74 -57.79
CA GLY A 34 6.38 -8.00 -56.87
C GLY A 34 5.97 -8.15 -55.41
N LEU A 35 6.96 -8.39 -54.57
CA LEU A 35 6.85 -8.29 -53.12
C LEU A 35 6.67 -6.81 -52.76
N ILE A 36 5.42 -6.37 -52.60
CA ILE A 36 5.11 -5.14 -51.87
C ILE A 36 5.44 -5.44 -50.42
N ILE A 37 6.62 -5.00 -49.96
CA ILE A 37 6.93 -4.94 -48.54
C ILE A 37 6.07 -3.80 -47.99
N ALA A 38 4.88 -4.15 -47.51
CA ALA A 38 4.09 -3.28 -46.67
C ALA A 38 4.84 -3.15 -45.34
N THR A 39 5.65 -2.09 -45.22
CA THR A 39 6.23 -1.69 -43.95
C THR A 39 5.09 -1.18 -43.07
N THR A 40 4.43 -2.08 -42.36
CA THR A 40 3.47 -1.70 -41.32
C THR A 40 4.28 -1.07 -40.20
N LEU A 41 4.42 0.26 -40.22
CA LEU A 41 4.80 1.01 -39.03
C LEU A 41 3.72 0.75 -37.99
N LEU A 42 3.98 -0.19 -37.08
CA LEU A 42 3.31 -0.26 -35.79
C LEU A 42 3.76 0.99 -35.02
N LEU A 43 3.13 2.12 -35.30
CA LEU A 43 3.04 3.21 -34.35
C LEU A 43 2.34 2.61 -33.12
N ALA A 44 3.13 2.35 -32.08
CA ALA A 44 2.59 2.20 -30.74
C ALA A 44 1.94 3.55 -30.41
N VAL A 45 0.64 3.68 -30.73
CA VAL A 45 -0.18 4.76 -30.23
C VAL A 45 -0.21 4.53 -28.73
N ALA A 46 0.59 5.32 -28.00
CA ALA A 46 0.36 5.51 -26.58
C ALA A 46 -1.11 5.89 -26.47
N ARG A 47 -1.93 5.03 -25.85
CA ARG A 47 -3.29 5.41 -25.53
C ARG A 47 -3.15 6.49 -24.46
N CYS A 48 -3.18 7.76 -24.85
CA CYS A 48 -3.49 8.83 -23.91
C CYS A 48 -4.83 8.43 -23.28
N THR A 49 -4.83 8.25 -21.97
CA THR A 49 -6.06 8.00 -21.24
C THR A 49 -6.76 9.35 -21.11
N ALA A 50 -7.86 9.48 -21.86
CA ALA A 50 -8.80 10.59 -21.73
C ALA A 50 -9.22 10.79 -20.26
N VAL A 51 -9.48 12.03 -19.86
CA VAL A 51 -10.04 12.31 -18.55
C VAL A 51 -11.52 11.93 -18.57
N GLU A 52 -11.92 11.07 -17.63
CA GLU A 52 -13.30 10.68 -17.42
C GLU A 52 -13.90 11.48 -16.27
N HIS A 53 -15.07 12.05 -16.52
CA HIS A 53 -15.90 12.76 -15.55
C HIS A 53 -17.03 11.84 -15.10
N VAL A 54 -17.05 11.51 -13.81
CA VAL A 54 -18.05 10.60 -13.23
C VAL A 54 -18.85 11.33 -12.16
N ARG A 55 -20.14 11.54 -12.41
CA ARG A 55 -21.10 12.04 -11.42
C ARG A 55 -21.79 10.89 -10.71
N HIS A 56 -21.74 10.85 -9.39
CA HIS A 56 -22.35 9.78 -8.59
C HIS A 56 -22.93 10.29 -7.27
N VAL A 57 -23.74 9.45 -6.61
CA VAL A 57 -24.43 9.82 -5.36
C VAL A 57 -23.66 9.33 -4.13
N VAL A 58 -23.30 10.26 -3.25
CA VAL A 58 -22.73 10.03 -1.91
C VAL A 58 -23.61 10.74 -0.88
N ASP A 59 -24.14 9.99 0.09
CA ASP A 59 -25.00 10.52 1.16
C ASP A 59 -26.15 11.43 0.67
N GLY A 60 -26.77 11.05 -0.45
CA GLY A 60 -27.88 11.76 -1.08
C GLY A 60 -27.47 13.01 -1.90
N LYS A 61 -26.18 13.35 -1.95
CA LYS A 61 -25.65 14.45 -2.77
C LYS A 61 -24.98 13.91 -4.03
N VAL A 62 -25.12 14.64 -5.13
CA VAL A 62 -24.38 14.34 -6.36
C VAL A 62 -23.01 14.98 -6.26
N VAL A 63 -21.97 14.17 -6.37
CA VAL A 63 -20.57 14.61 -6.44
C VAL A 63 -19.96 14.19 -7.78
N GLN A 64 -18.97 14.94 -8.23
CA GLN A 64 -18.22 14.63 -9.46
C GLN A 64 -16.77 14.29 -9.10
N HIS A 65 -16.22 13.29 -9.78
CA HIS A 65 -14.80 13.00 -9.78
C HIS A 65 -14.30 12.96 -11.22
N ASP A 66 -13.11 13.49 -11.43
CA ASP A 66 -12.45 13.60 -12.73
C ASP A 66 -11.11 12.86 -12.65
N GLY A 67 -10.79 12.07 -13.67
CA GLY A 67 -9.53 11.33 -13.69
C GLY A 67 -9.45 10.21 -14.73
N GLU A 68 -8.43 9.38 -14.66
CA GLU A 68 -8.31 8.21 -15.53
C GLU A 68 -9.08 7.00 -14.95
N VAL A 69 -9.66 6.17 -15.82
CA VAL A 69 -10.26 4.91 -15.41
C VAL A 69 -9.16 3.86 -15.22
N VAL A 70 -8.94 3.44 -13.97
CA VAL A 70 -7.97 2.40 -13.62
C VAL A 70 -8.58 1.01 -13.80
N LEU A 71 -9.86 0.86 -13.46
CA LEU A 71 -10.61 -0.39 -13.61
C LEU A 71 -12.08 -0.08 -13.87
N GLU A 72 -12.70 -0.87 -14.74
CA GLU A 72 -14.14 -0.90 -14.93
C GLU A 72 -14.65 -2.32 -14.71
N ASP A 73 -15.69 -2.47 -13.90
CA ASP A 73 -16.37 -3.75 -13.70
C ASP A 73 -17.43 -3.99 -14.79
N PRO A 74 -17.83 -5.25 -15.05
CA PRO A 74 -18.83 -5.55 -16.08
C PRO A 74 -20.23 -4.98 -15.83
N ALA A 75 -20.54 -4.54 -14.61
CA ALA A 75 -21.80 -3.92 -14.25
C ALA A 75 -21.78 -2.39 -14.48
N GLY A 76 -20.64 -1.81 -14.85
CA GLY A 76 -20.44 -0.37 -15.08
C GLY A 76 -19.95 0.39 -13.85
N GLY A 77 -19.47 -0.31 -12.81
CA GLY A 77 -18.75 0.30 -11.71
C GLY A 77 -17.34 0.66 -12.13
N VAL A 78 -16.81 1.76 -11.60
CA VAL A 78 -15.50 2.29 -12.01
C VAL A 78 -14.61 2.58 -10.81
N MET A 79 -13.32 2.32 -10.97
CA MET A 79 -12.27 2.83 -10.11
C MET A 79 -11.54 3.93 -10.89
N LEU A 80 -11.74 5.17 -10.46
CA LEU A 80 -11.18 6.36 -11.10
C LEU A 80 -9.97 6.84 -10.31
N ARG A 81 -8.88 7.23 -10.97
CA ARG A 81 -7.73 7.90 -10.34
C ARG A 81 -7.74 9.37 -10.69
N SER A 82 -7.92 10.24 -9.70
CA SER A 82 -7.85 11.69 -9.89
C SER A 82 -6.41 12.19 -9.96
N ALA A 83 -6.22 13.42 -10.43
CA ALA A 83 -4.90 14.04 -10.65
C ALA A 83 -4.06 14.16 -9.36
N ASP A 84 -4.70 14.21 -8.18
CA ASP A 84 -4.05 14.16 -6.87
C ASP A 84 -3.80 12.73 -6.36
N ASP A 85 -3.83 11.75 -7.26
CA ASP A 85 -3.57 10.33 -7.05
C ASP A 85 -4.55 9.60 -6.09
N GLN A 86 -5.71 10.19 -5.80
CA GLN A 86 -6.77 9.48 -5.09
C GLN A 86 -7.46 8.45 -5.99
N LEU A 87 -7.87 7.32 -5.42
CA LEU A 87 -8.65 6.27 -6.06
C LEU A 87 -10.10 6.32 -5.56
N HIS A 88 -11.01 6.64 -6.47
CA HIS A 88 -12.45 6.72 -6.23
C HIS A 88 -13.11 5.42 -6.67
N LEU A 89 -13.57 4.62 -5.71
CA LEU A 89 -14.37 3.42 -5.97
C LEU A 89 -15.84 3.79 -6.12
N ILE A 90 -16.35 3.75 -7.34
CA ILE A 90 -17.73 4.15 -7.68
C ILE A 90 -18.52 2.93 -8.18
N PRO A 91 -19.31 2.28 -7.31
CA PRO A 91 -20.16 1.17 -7.71
C PRO A 91 -21.20 1.58 -8.77
N ALA A 92 -21.50 0.69 -9.72
CA ALA A 92 -22.43 0.97 -10.81
C ALA A 92 -23.77 1.60 -10.37
N PRO A 93 -24.44 1.15 -9.29
CA PRO A 93 -25.72 1.75 -8.87
C PRO A 93 -25.63 3.21 -8.41
N ARG A 94 -24.43 3.70 -8.08
CA ARG A 94 -24.20 5.09 -7.66
C ARG A 94 -23.94 6.02 -8.84
N VAL A 95 -23.49 5.50 -9.98
CA VAL A 95 -23.22 6.28 -11.18
C VAL A 95 -24.53 6.95 -11.66
N ARG A 96 -24.44 8.23 -12.01
CA ARG A 96 -25.55 9.04 -12.55
C ARG A 96 -25.25 9.55 -13.94
N GLN A 97 -24.01 9.96 -14.17
CA GLN A 97 -23.53 10.34 -15.48
C GLN A 97 -22.05 10.01 -15.61
N ARG A 98 -21.66 9.66 -16.83
CA ARG A 98 -20.27 9.57 -17.27
C ARG A 98 -20.10 10.31 -18.58
N SER A 99 -18.95 10.95 -18.74
CA SER A 99 -18.47 11.57 -19.98
C SER A 99 -16.95 11.55 -19.97
N HIS A 100 -16.33 11.67 -21.13
CA HIS A 100 -14.90 11.91 -21.26
C HIS A 100 -14.64 13.12 -22.13
N ASP A 101 -13.47 13.72 -21.94
CA ASP A 101 -12.86 14.65 -22.88
C ASP A 101 -11.79 13.93 -23.72
N ASP A 102 -11.09 14.68 -24.58
CA ASP A 102 -9.94 14.19 -25.34
C ASP A 102 -8.61 14.64 -24.69
N ASP A 103 -8.65 15.13 -23.44
CA ASP A 103 -7.49 15.67 -22.74
C ASP A 103 -6.61 14.54 -22.18
N GLU A 104 -5.30 14.74 -22.17
CA GLU A 104 -4.38 13.76 -21.60
C GLU A 104 -4.42 13.85 -20.06
N PHE A 105 -4.72 12.73 -19.41
CA PHE A 105 -4.66 12.66 -17.95
C PHE A 105 -3.21 12.78 -17.45
N GLU A 106 -2.95 13.79 -16.62
CA GLU A 106 -1.71 13.96 -15.89
C GLU A 106 -1.95 14.03 -14.38
N LEU A 107 -1.03 13.45 -13.62
CA LEU A 107 -0.99 13.61 -12.17
C LEU A 107 -0.31 14.93 -11.82
N TYR A 108 -0.78 15.56 -10.75
CA TYR A 108 -0.26 16.84 -10.28
C TYR A 108 1.22 16.78 -9.95
N ASP A 109 1.91 17.86 -10.29
CA ASP A 109 3.23 18.13 -9.74
C ASP A 109 3.17 18.59 -8.26
N ALA A 110 4.31 18.99 -7.69
CA ALA A 110 4.38 19.35 -6.28
C ALA A 110 3.63 20.64 -5.95
N ASP A 111 3.59 21.61 -6.87
CA ASP A 111 2.94 22.90 -6.67
C ASP A 111 1.42 22.72 -6.81
N GLU A 112 0.98 22.05 -7.87
CA GLU A 112 -0.44 21.75 -8.11
C GLU A 112 -1.04 20.90 -6.98
N LEU A 113 -0.33 19.87 -6.52
CA LEU A 113 -0.77 19.05 -5.39
C LEU A 113 -0.82 19.87 -4.10
N GLY A 114 0.15 20.76 -3.88
CA GLY A 114 0.18 21.65 -2.72
C GLY A 114 -1.01 22.61 -2.69
N GLU A 115 -1.31 23.25 -3.81
CA GLU A 115 -2.46 24.14 -3.97
C GLU A 115 -3.79 23.40 -3.76
N LYS A 116 -3.92 22.21 -4.37
CA LYS A 116 -5.10 21.35 -4.21
C LYS A 116 -5.34 20.98 -2.74
N LEU A 117 -4.29 20.56 -2.03
CA LEU A 117 -4.39 20.18 -0.62
C LEU A 117 -4.74 21.38 0.27
N LEU A 118 -4.09 22.54 0.08
CA LEU A 118 -4.40 23.74 0.86
C LEU A 118 -5.84 24.22 0.65
N ALA A 119 -6.41 24.04 -0.54
CA ALA A 119 -7.81 24.36 -0.81
C ALA A 119 -8.80 23.43 -0.09
N GLU A 120 -8.39 22.20 0.25
CA GLU A 120 -9.21 21.21 0.99
C GLU A 120 -9.09 21.35 2.51
N LEU A 121 -8.04 22.00 3.00
CA LEU A 121 -7.66 22.04 4.40
C LEU A 121 -8.03 23.36 5.07
N PRO A 122 -8.08 23.41 6.42
CA PRO A 122 -8.25 24.65 7.16
C PRO A 122 -7.19 25.70 6.80
N ALA A 123 -7.56 26.99 6.86
CA ALA A 123 -6.76 28.11 6.36
C ALA A 123 -5.43 28.37 7.12
N ASP A 124 -5.24 27.74 8.28
CA ASP A 124 -4.01 27.80 9.08
C ASP A 124 -2.94 26.79 8.65
N PHE A 125 -3.26 25.91 7.68
CA PHE A 125 -2.29 25.01 7.08
C PHE A 125 -1.25 25.76 6.24
N ARG A 126 -0.03 25.25 6.28
CA ARG A 126 1.14 25.69 5.55
C ARG A 126 1.70 24.56 4.71
N LEU A 127 2.53 24.90 3.74
CA LEU A 127 3.11 23.97 2.79
C LEU A 127 4.62 23.86 3.01
N HIS A 128 5.12 22.63 3.06
CA HIS A 128 6.53 22.30 2.95
C HIS A 128 6.71 21.20 1.90
N GLN A 129 7.48 21.48 0.86
CA GLN A 129 7.84 20.51 -0.16
C GLN A 129 9.26 19.99 0.05
N SER A 130 9.47 18.72 -0.27
CA SER A 130 10.78 18.10 -0.43
C SER A 130 10.87 17.44 -1.81
N LYS A 131 11.84 16.53 -2.03
CA LYS A 131 12.07 15.97 -3.36
C LYS A 131 10.92 15.07 -3.81
N HIS A 132 10.34 14.31 -2.88
CA HIS A 132 9.28 13.36 -3.18
C HIS A 132 8.00 13.59 -2.36
N TYR A 133 7.97 14.60 -1.48
CA TYR A 133 6.82 14.82 -0.60
C TYR A 133 6.28 16.24 -0.67
N VAL A 134 4.95 16.34 -0.58
CA VAL A 134 4.19 17.56 -0.32
C VAL A 134 3.59 17.43 1.07
N VAL A 135 4.09 18.24 2.01
CA VAL A 135 3.67 18.22 3.42
C VAL A 135 2.80 19.44 3.70
N CYS A 136 1.51 19.21 3.97
CA CYS A 136 0.59 20.24 4.44
C CYS A 136 0.46 20.11 5.97
N TYR A 137 0.69 21.20 6.70
CA TYR A 137 0.74 21.16 8.16
C TYR A 137 0.25 22.45 8.82
N ASN A 138 -0.43 22.36 9.96
CA ASN A 138 -0.71 23.52 10.83
C ASN A 138 0.06 23.48 12.16
N THR A 139 1.01 22.56 12.31
CA THR A 139 1.99 22.57 13.41
C THR A 139 3.21 23.46 13.12
N THR A 140 4.28 23.36 13.92
CA THR A 140 5.56 24.07 13.76
C THR A 140 6.31 23.66 12.49
N ASP A 141 6.97 24.62 11.84
CA ASP A 141 7.76 24.39 10.61
C ASP A 141 8.91 23.39 10.82
N ALA A 142 9.57 23.46 11.98
CA ALA A 142 10.66 22.54 12.27
C ALA A 142 10.18 21.09 12.39
N TYR A 143 8.98 20.83 12.93
CA TYR A 143 8.45 19.47 13.03
C TYR A 143 8.09 18.92 11.65
N ALA A 144 7.42 19.73 10.82
CA ALA A 144 7.08 19.34 9.45
C ALA A 144 8.34 19.02 8.61
N ARG A 145 9.39 19.85 8.71
CA ARG A 145 10.68 19.61 8.04
C ARG A 145 11.41 18.39 8.58
N TRP A 146 11.37 18.15 9.89
CA TRP A 146 11.95 16.95 10.48
C TRP A 146 11.25 15.68 9.97
N CYS A 147 9.91 15.67 9.98
CA CYS A 147 9.12 14.56 9.47
C CYS A 147 9.43 14.30 7.99
N SER A 148 9.37 15.35 7.15
CA SER A 148 9.77 15.29 5.73
C SER A 148 11.16 14.68 5.52
N SER A 149 12.15 15.08 6.32
CA SER A 149 13.52 14.53 6.27
C SER A 149 13.60 13.06 6.70
N LEU A 150 12.77 12.62 7.66
CA LEU A 150 12.64 11.21 8.03
C LEU A 150 12.06 10.39 6.88
N LEU A 151 10.96 10.84 6.28
CA LEU A 151 10.31 10.18 5.15
C LEU A 151 11.26 10.01 3.95
N GLU A 152 11.95 11.08 3.56
CA GLU A 152 12.95 11.07 2.48
C GLU A 152 14.08 10.06 2.73
N ARG A 153 14.56 9.95 3.97
CA ARG A 153 15.61 8.97 4.32
C ARG A 153 15.09 7.55 4.27
N LEU A 154 13.90 7.31 4.84
CA LEU A 154 13.27 5.99 4.85
C LEU A 154 13.02 5.51 3.42
N GLN A 155 12.45 6.35 2.56
CA GLN A 155 12.18 6.03 1.16
C GLN A 155 13.43 5.61 0.39
N ARG A 156 14.51 6.39 0.49
CA ARG A 156 15.78 6.04 -0.17
C ARG A 156 16.32 4.69 0.31
N ALA A 157 16.27 4.47 1.62
CA ALA A 157 16.78 3.23 2.21
C ALA A 157 15.89 2.02 1.87
N PHE A 158 14.57 2.18 1.89
CA PHE A 158 13.60 1.16 1.51
C PHE A 158 13.81 0.72 0.05
N ILE A 159 13.83 1.67 -0.88
CA ILE A 159 14.00 1.37 -2.31
C ILE A 159 15.35 0.70 -2.56
N ALA A 160 16.44 1.22 -1.98
CA ALA A 160 17.76 0.60 -2.12
C ALA A 160 17.80 -0.82 -1.55
N TYR A 161 17.16 -1.05 -0.41
CA TYR A 161 17.11 -2.36 0.25
C TYR A 161 16.33 -3.39 -0.56
N MET A 162 15.18 -3.01 -1.12
CA MET A 162 14.34 -3.88 -1.94
C MET A 162 14.99 -4.15 -3.31
N ALA A 163 15.57 -3.13 -3.94
CA ALA A 163 16.31 -3.27 -5.20
C ALA A 163 17.49 -4.24 -5.07
N LYS A 164 18.26 -4.14 -3.97
CA LYS A 164 19.40 -5.04 -3.70
C LYS A 164 18.99 -6.52 -3.58
N ARG A 165 17.73 -6.79 -3.23
CA ARG A 165 17.18 -8.16 -3.15
C ARG A 165 16.51 -8.64 -4.44
N GLY A 166 16.56 -7.82 -5.50
CA GLY A 166 16.02 -8.17 -6.81
C GLY A 166 14.58 -7.76 -7.05
N CYS A 167 13.95 -7.00 -6.13
CA CYS A 167 12.60 -6.48 -6.36
C CYS A 167 12.64 -5.35 -7.40
N LYS A 168 11.69 -5.35 -8.33
CA LYS A 168 11.51 -4.28 -9.33
C LYS A 168 10.88 -3.05 -8.68
N VAL A 169 11.74 -2.20 -8.11
CA VAL A 169 11.32 -0.96 -7.45
C VAL A 169 11.80 0.29 -8.18
N ALA A 170 11.00 1.35 -8.12
CA ALA A 170 11.34 2.67 -8.63
C ALA A 170 10.98 3.75 -7.60
N ALA A 171 11.68 4.88 -7.64
CA ALA A 171 11.21 6.05 -6.89
C ALA A 171 9.87 6.55 -7.47
N PRO A 172 8.94 7.03 -6.62
CA PRO A 172 7.74 7.72 -7.07
C PRO A 172 8.13 8.85 -8.03
N LYS A 173 7.50 8.87 -9.20
CA LYS A 173 7.68 9.92 -10.20
C LYS A 173 6.99 11.22 -9.77
N TRP A 174 5.88 11.10 -9.04
CA TRP A 174 5.04 12.19 -8.57
C TRP A 174 5.17 12.36 -7.05
N PRO A 175 4.92 13.58 -6.53
CA PRO A 175 4.99 13.85 -5.11
C PRO A 175 3.96 13.05 -4.30
N LEU A 176 4.34 12.66 -3.10
CA LEU A 176 3.49 11.96 -2.13
C LEU A 176 2.98 12.93 -1.06
N ALA A 177 1.68 12.87 -0.79
CA ALA A 177 1.01 13.79 0.13
C ALA A 177 1.10 13.34 1.60
N VAL A 178 1.35 14.30 2.48
CA VAL A 178 1.44 14.10 3.93
C VAL A 178 0.72 15.24 4.65
N LEU A 179 -0.20 14.91 5.55
CA LEU A 179 -0.96 15.87 6.35
C LEU A 179 -0.55 15.78 7.82
N ILE A 180 -0.12 16.90 8.41
CA ILE A 180 0.31 16.97 9.81
C ILE A 180 -0.52 18.01 10.56
N PHE A 181 -1.46 17.51 11.35
CA PHE A 181 -2.30 18.32 12.24
C PHE A 181 -1.53 18.77 13.48
N ALA A 182 -1.86 19.91 14.07
CA ALA A 182 -1.20 20.43 15.26
C ALA A 182 -1.59 19.68 16.55
N ASP A 183 -2.77 19.06 16.56
CA ASP A 183 -3.36 18.46 17.74
C ASP A 183 -4.23 17.24 17.39
N GLN A 184 -4.50 16.42 18.40
CA GLN A 184 -5.27 15.19 18.25
C GLN A 184 -6.74 15.45 17.89
N ALA A 185 -7.32 16.57 18.33
CA ALA A 185 -8.75 16.85 18.13
C ALA A 185 -9.03 17.22 16.67
N SER A 186 -8.21 18.11 16.08
CA SER A 186 -8.32 18.48 14.66
C SER A 186 -8.04 17.29 13.73
N TYR A 187 -7.04 16.47 14.08
CA TYR A 187 -6.81 15.19 13.40
C TYR A 187 -8.00 14.23 13.51
N ALA A 188 -8.55 14.05 14.71
CA ALA A 188 -9.64 13.12 14.93
C ALA A 188 -10.88 13.53 14.14
N GLU A 189 -11.17 14.82 14.05
CA GLU A 189 -12.31 15.33 13.27
C GLU A 189 -12.11 15.09 11.77
N HIS A 190 -10.90 15.33 11.24
CA HIS A 190 -10.59 15.04 9.84
C HIS A 190 -10.68 13.54 9.53
N ALA A 191 -10.09 12.70 10.37
CA ALA A 191 -9.95 11.27 10.13
C ALA A 191 -11.21 10.45 10.47
N LYS A 192 -12.20 11.05 11.15
CA LYS A 192 -13.46 10.39 11.55
C LYS A 192 -14.23 9.78 10.38
N ALA A 193 -14.22 10.43 9.23
CA ALA A 193 -14.94 9.96 8.04
C ALA A 193 -14.36 8.64 7.51
N GLU A 194 -13.05 8.42 7.66
CA GLU A 194 -12.35 7.23 7.14
C GLU A 194 -12.17 6.16 8.21
N LEU A 195 -11.71 6.53 9.41
CA LEU A 195 -11.37 5.58 10.48
C LEU A 195 -12.53 5.29 11.44
N GLY A 196 -13.60 6.09 11.39
CA GLY A 196 -14.73 5.95 12.30
C GLY A 196 -14.33 6.11 13.78
N PRO A 197 -14.98 5.38 14.71
CA PRO A 197 -14.75 5.53 16.16
C PRO A 197 -13.33 5.17 16.63
N SER A 198 -12.55 4.44 15.82
CA SER A 198 -11.22 3.96 16.19
C SER A 198 -10.12 5.02 16.09
N VAL A 199 -10.43 6.19 15.53
CA VAL A 199 -9.49 7.31 15.30
C VAL A 199 -8.75 7.77 16.57
N ALA A 200 -9.39 7.68 17.74
CA ALA A 200 -8.81 8.14 19.01
C ALA A 200 -7.57 7.35 19.45
N ASN A 201 -7.36 6.15 18.90
CA ASN A 201 -6.31 5.22 19.33
C ASN A 201 -5.12 5.13 18.35
N VAL A 202 -5.14 5.90 17.25
CA VAL A 202 -4.09 5.86 16.22
C VAL A 202 -3.51 7.25 16.01
N ILE A 203 -2.18 7.33 16.09
CA ILE A 203 -1.37 8.54 15.99
C ILE A 203 -1.34 9.10 14.56
N GLY A 204 -1.44 8.20 13.59
CA GLY A 204 -1.54 8.50 12.19
C GLY A 204 -1.94 7.24 11.43
N TYR A 205 -2.25 7.40 10.14
CA TYR A 205 -2.57 6.31 9.24
C TYR A 205 -2.20 6.70 7.81
N TYR A 206 -1.93 5.69 7.00
CA TYR A 206 -1.89 5.79 5.56
C TYR A 206 -3.23 5.36 4.94
N SER A 207 -3.75 6.19 4.03
CA SER A 207 -4.98 5.89 3.29
C SER A 207 -4.66 5.32 1.90
N MET A 208 -5.08 4.08 1.63
CA MET A 208 -5.02 3.54 0.26
C MET A 208 -5.94 4.29 -0.72
N ALA A 209 -7.04 4.87 -0.24
CA ALA A 209 -7.96 5.61 -1.08
C ALA A 209 -7.31 6.93 -1.53
N THR A 210 -6.78 7.71 -0.59
CA THR A 210 -6.27 9.04 -0.92
C THR A 210 -4.78 9.08 -1.27
N ASN A 211 -4.04 8.00 -1.02
CA ASN A 211 -2.57 7.93 -1.06
C ASN A 211 -1.88 8.90 -0.09
N ARG A 212 -2.56 9.33 0.96
CA ARG A 212 -2.06 10.31 1.93
C ARG A 212 -1.64 9.63 3.22
N ILE A 213 -0.55 10.09 3.81
CA ILE A 213 -0.30 9.87 5.24
C ILE A 213 -0.98 11.02 6.00
N VAL A 214 -1.75 10.68 7.02
CA VAL A 214 -2.41 11.66 7.89
C VAL A 214 -1.99 11.39 9.33
N MET A 215 -1.46 12.39 10.01
CA MET A 215 -1.00 12.29 11.39
C MET A 215 -1.17 13.61 12.12
N TYR A 216 -0.97 13.61 13.44
CA TYR A 216 -0.86 14.85 14.21
C TYR A 216 0.48 14.97 14.92
N ASP A 217 0.84 16.20 15.25
CA ASP A 217 2.04 16.55 15.98
C ASP A 217 1.85 16.22 17.46
N LEU A 218 2.58 15.20 17.90
CA LEU A 218 2.55 14.72 19.26
C LEU A 218 3.39 15.58 20.22
N THR A 219 4.24 16.47 19.70
CA THR A 219 4.85 17.55 20.50
C THR A 219 3.75 18.46 21.06
N GLY A 220 2.66 18.65 20.30
CA GLY A 220 1.47 19.40 20.73
C GLY A 220 0.69 18.68 21.84
N ALA A 221 0.49 17.38 21.72
CA ALA A 221 -0.22 16.56 22.71
C ALA A 221 0.52 16.45 24.07
N GLN A 222 1.86 16.42 24.09
CA GLN A 222 2.62 16.49 25.34
C GLN A 222 2.76 17.93 25.89
N ALA A 223 2.50 18.95 25.06
CA ALA A 223 2.63 20.36 25.43
C ALA A 223 1.40 20.93 26.18
N GLU A 224 0.27 20.22 26.22
CA GLU A 224 -0.83 20.57 27.15
C GLU A 224 -0.38 20.47 28.63
N ALA A 225 0.64 19.66 28.91
CA ALA A 225 1.18 19.48 30.26
C ALA A 225 2.15 20.58 30.72
N ARG A 226 2.67 21.46 29.83
CA ARG A 226 3.64 22.50 30.20
C ARG A 226 3.40 23.82 29.43
N GLN A 227 2.92 24.83 30.15
CA GLN A 227 2.92 26.23 29.69
C GLN A 227 4.35 26.65 29.31
N PHE A 228 4.55 27.24 28.12
CA PHE A 228 5.43 28.38 27.81
C PHE A 228 5.71 28.49 26.29
N SER A 229 6.06 29.70 25.88
CA SER A 229 5.67 30.37 24.63
C SER A 229 6.81 30.54 23.60
N ASN A 230 7.70 29.54 23.46
CA ASN A 230 8.79 29.58 22.46
C ASN A 230 8.98 28.19 21.84
N ARG A 231 7.97 27.73 21.10
CA ARG A 231 7.81 26.35 20.61
C ARG A 231 8.49 26.11 19.26
N GLY A 232 8.98 24.89 19.06
CA GLY A 232 9.25 24.34 17.72
C GLY A 232 10.59 24.70 17.11
N SER A 233 11.63 24.96 17.91
CA SER A 233 12.98 24.99 17.35
C SER A 233 13.48 23.57 17.06
N SER A 234 14.43 23.41 16.13
CA SER A 234 15.05 22.09 15.86
C SER A 234 15.67 21.47 17.12
N ARG A 235 16.08 22.30 18.10
CA ARG A 235 16.59 21.85 19.39
C ARG A 235 15.51 21.22 20.25
N ASP A 236 14.30 21.79 20.28
CA ASP A 236 13.19 21.26 21.07
C ASP A 236 12.72 19.91 20.54
N ILE A 237 12.69 19.76 19.20
CA ILE A 237 12.40 18.50 18.54
C ILE A 237 13.47 17.46 18.87
N SER A 238 14.75 17.83 18.78
CA SER A 238 15.83 16.92 19.17
C SER A 238 15.72 16.49 20.64
N VAL A 239 15.31 17.38 21.54
CA VAL A 239 15.11 17.05 22.95
C VAL A 239 13.92 16.11 23.12
N LEU A 240 12.78 16.37 22.48
CA LEU A 240 11.62 15.47 22.54
C LEU A 240 11.96 14.08 22.01
N LEU A 241 12.61 14.01 20.84
CA LEU A 241 12.98 12.75 20.21
C LEU A 241 14.03 11.96 20.98
N SER A 242 14.78 12.60 21.88
CA SER A 242 15.70 11.89 22.78
C SER A 242 14.99 11.23 23.96
N GLN A 243 13.69 11.48 24.16
CA GLN A 243 12.90 10.88 25.23
C GLN A 243 12.34 9.52 24.79
N PRO A 244 12.35 8.49 25.66
CA PRO A 244 11.78 7.17 25.35
C PRO A 244 10.31 7.21 24.86
N ALA A 245 9.53 8.19 25.32
CA ALA A 245 8.15 8.38 24.90
C ALA A 245 7.98 8.72 23.40
N ALA A 246 9.06 9.12 22.71
CA ALA A 246 9.05 9.40 21.28
C ALA A 246 9.14 8.13 20.41
N GLU A 247 9.54 6.99 20.99
CA GLU A 247 9.82 5.76 20.24
C GLU A 247 8.57 5.23 19.50
N PRO A 248 7.40 5.08 20.17
CA PRO A 248 6.20 4.61 19.50
C PRO A 248 5.69 5.59 18.45
N LEU A 249 6.02 6.87 18.60
CA LEU A 249 5.63 7.95 17.69
C LEU A 249 6.39 7.82 16.38
N VAL A 250 7.72 7.72 16.48
CA VAL A 250 8.59 7.54 15.32
C VAL A 250 8.31 6.19 14.66
N ALA A 251 8.07 5.13 15.45
CA ALA A 251 7.63 3.85 14.94
C ALA A 251 6.38 3.99 14.06
N THR A 252 5.35 4.70 14.53
CA THR A 252 4.12 4.92 13.74
C THR A 252 4.39 5.70 12.46
N ILE A 253 5.17 6.78 12.50
CA ILE A 253 5.52 7.55 11.28
C ILE A 253 6.24 6.65 10.27
N VAL A 254 7.20 5.84 10.72
CA VAL A 254 7.93 4.90 9.86
C VAL A 254 7.02 3.81 9.32
N HIS A 255 6.07 3.32 10.12
CA HIS A 255 5.09 2.32 9.73
C HIS A 255 4.22 2.82 8.57
N GLU A 256 3.54 3.96 8.75
CA GLU A 256 2.65 4.53 7.73
C GLU A 256 3.42 4.97 6.48
N ALA A 257 4.63 5.50 6.67
CA ALA A 257 5.50 5.82 5.56
C ALA A 257 5.92 4.58 4.77
N THR A 258 6.17 3.46 5.44
CA THR A 258 6.50 2.21 4.77
C THR A 258 5.35 1.73 3.88
N HIS A 259 4.10 1.82 4.35
CA HIS A 259 2.93 1.56 3.50
C HIS A 259 2.92 2.48 2.28
N GLN A 260 3.00 3.80 2.47
CA GLN A 260 2.97 4.76 1.36
C GLN A 260 4.10 4.48 0.35
N ILE A 261 5.33 4.24 0.83
CA ILE A 261 6.46 3.91 -0.06
C ILE A 261 6.19 2.60 -0.80
N ALA A 262 5.76 1.55 -0.12
CA ALA A 262 5.53 0.24 -0.72
C ALA A 262 4.48 0.28 -1.84
N PHE A 263 3.41 1.05 -1.65
CA PHE A 263 2.35 1.25 -2.65
C PHE A 263 2.74 2.13 -3.83
N ASN A 264 3.81 2.93 -3.71
CA ASN A 264 4.24 3.89 -4.73
C ASN A 264 5.57 3.55 -5.40
N CYS A 265 6.27 2.50 -4.94
CA CYS A 265 7.52 2.05 -5.56
C CYS A 265 7.41 0.70 -6.29
N GLY A 266 6.23 0.05 -6.28
CA GLY A 266 5.97 -1.19 -7.00
C GLY A 266 6.01 -2.48 -6.16
N VAL A 267 6.30 -2.39 -4.86
CA VAL A 267 6.29 -3.54 -3.94
C VAL A 267 4.86 -4.01 -3.69
N GLN A 268 3.93 -3.09 -3.48
CA GLN A 268 2.51 -3.35 -3.30
C GLN A 268 1.71 -2.50 -4.28
N LYS A 269 0.44 -2.88 -4.51
CA LYS A 269 -0.51 -2.07 -5.28
C LYS A 269 -1.76 -1.81 -4.46
N ARG A 270 -2.24 -0.56 -4.48
CA ARG A 270 -3.44 -0.14 -3.75
C ARG A 270 -4.64 -0.96 -4.25
N PHE A 271 -5.48 -1.41 -3.32
CA PHE A 271 -6.65 -2.25 -3.58
C PHE A 271 -6.39 -3.63 -4.21
N ASN A 272 -5.13 -4.07 -4.33
CA ASN A 272 -4.85 -5.50 -4.54
C ASN A 272 -5.15 -6.31 -3.26
N ASP A 273 -5.29 -7.63 -3.44
CA ASP A 273 -5.25 -8.58 -2.33
C ASP A 273 -3.83 -8.65 -1.75
N ASN A 274 -3.47 -7.68 -0.92
CA ASN A 274 -2.24 -7.67 -0.12
C ASN A 274 -2.55 -8.32 1.23
N PRO A 275 -2.15 -9.58 1.50
CA PRO A 275 -2.45 -10.22 2.77
C PRO A 275 -1.88 -9.41 3.94
N LEU A 276 -2.66 -9.24 5.02
CA LEU A 276 -2.25 -8.35 6.11
C LEU A 276 -0.95 -8.81 6.78
N TRP A 277 -0.72 -10.12 6.90
CA TRP A 277 0.55 -10.63 7.44
C TRP A 277 1.77 -10.10 6.66
N MET A 278 1.64 -9.92 5.33
CA MET A 278 2.71 -9.47 4.46
C MET A 278 2.83 -7.94 4.52
N SER A 279 1.72 -7.22 4.37
CA SER A 279 1.71 -5.75 4.35
C SER A 279 2.22 -5.18 5.68
N GLU A 280 1.66 -5.68 6.76
CA GLU A 280 1.90 -5.20 8.12
C GLU A 280 3.24 -5.72 8.63
N GLY A 281 3.53 -7.00 8.35
CA GLY A 281 4.83 -7.59 8.65
C GLY A 281 5.99 -6.88 7.95
N LEU A 282 5.80 -6.42 6.70
CA LEU A 282 6.77 -5.58 6.00
C LEU A 282 6.90 -4.21 6.65
N ALA A 283 5.78 -3.52 6.96
CA ALA A 283 5.84 -2.23 7.65
C ALA A 283 6.59 -2.32 8.99
N MET A 284 6.28 -3.33 9.81
CA MET A 284 6.96 -3.57 11.08
C MET A 284 8.44 -3.99 10.92
N TYR A 285 8.82 -4.56 9.77
CA TYR A 285 10.21 -4.90 9.48
C TYR A 285 11.08 -3.63 9.29
N PHE A 286 10.50 -2.55 8.80
CA PHE A 286 11.16 -1.25 8.66
C PHE A 286 10.95 -0.34 9.89
N GLU A 287 9.95 -0.64 10.73
CA GLU A 287 9.62 0.00 12.01
C GLU A 287 10.68 -0.28 13.10
N THR A 288 11.88 0.27 12.93
CA THR A 288 12.98 0.14 13.89
C THR A 288 13.46 1.53 14.30
N PRO A 289 12.70 2.24 15.17
CA PRO A 289 13.10 3.56 15.65
C PRO A 289 14.44 3.49 16.39
N ASP A 290 15.24 4.56 16.31
CA ASP A 290 16.51 4.69 17.03
C ASP A 290 16.65 6.09 17.62
N LEU A 291 16.20 6.23 18.85
CA LEU A 291 16.23 7.50 19.57
C LEU A 291 17.63 7.91 20.04
N SER A 292 18.61 7.00 19.99
CA SER A 292 20.02 7.32 20.33
C SER A 292 20.71 8.12 19.24
N SER A 293 20.14 8.13 18.04
CA SER A 293 20.61 8.84 16.87
C SER A 293 19.76 10.08 16.62
N SER A 294 20.39 11.20 16.23
CA SER A 294 19.68 12.39 15.74
C SER A 294 18.83 12.11 14.49
N ARG A 295 18.99 10.93 13.90
CA ARG A 295 18.25 10.40 12.75
C ARG A 295 17.00 9.62 13.16
N SER A 296 16.78 9.32 14.44
CA SER A 296 15.59 8.67 14.99
C SER A 296 15.24 7.30 14.40
N TRP A 297 16.09 6.68 13.57
CA TRP A 297 15.84 5.43 12.86
C TRP A 297 17.15 4.66 12.63
N SER A 298 17.20 3.38 13.05
CA SER A 298 18.44 2.55 13.07
C SER A 298 18.84 2.02 11.69
N GLY A 299 17.96 2.13 10.70
CA GLY A 299 18.16 1.55 9.38
C GLY A 299 17.32 0.29 9.17
N VAL A 300 17.53 -0.39 8.04
CA VAL A 300 16.65 -1.50 7.62
C VAL A 300 17.12 -2.84 8.17
N GLY A 301 16.21 -3.57 8.81
CA GLY A 301 16.37 -4.99 9.13
C GLY A 301 16.93 -5.31 10.52
N GLU A 302 16.98 -4.31 11.40
CA GLU A 302 17.17 -4.51 12.83
C GLU A 302 15.96 -5.23 13.45
N VAL A 303 16.14 -5.75 14.67
CA VAL A 303 15.07 -6.42 15.39
C VAL A 303 14.13 -5.37 15.98
N ASN A 304 12.83 -5.47 15.68
CA ASN A 304 11.80 -4.74 16.40
C ASN A 304 11.52 -5.48 17.71
N TYR A 305 12.21 -5.08 18.79
CA TYR A 305 12.16 -5.80 20.07
C TYR A 305 10.77 -5.82 20.70
N GLN A 306 9.96 -4.79 20.50
CA GLN A 306 8.57 -4.79 20.97
C GLN A 306 7.75 -5.92 20.32
N ARG A 307 7.90 -6.14 19.01
CA ARG A 307 7.24 -7.25 18.30
C ARG A 307 7.86 -8.60 18.64
N TRP A 308 9.17 -8.64 18.82
CA TRP A 308 9.90 -9.83 19.25
C TRP A 308 9.43 -10.33 20.61
N ASP A 309 9.37 -9.46 21.62
CA ASP A 309 8.96 -9.82 22.99
C ASP A 309 7.52 -10.35 23.00
N GLN A 310 6.61 -9.68 22.29
CA GLN A 310 5.23 -10.15 22.14
C GLN A 310 5.16 -11.51 21.42
N PHE A 311 5.95 -11.69 20.36
CA PHE A 311 6.01 -12.97 19.64
C PHE A 311 6.54 -14.10 20.53
N GLN A 312 7.59 -13.87 21.31
CA GLN A 312 8.14 -14.84 22.25
C GLN A 312 7.12 -15.21 23.33
N ALA A 313 6.47 -14.21 23.94
CA ALA A 313 5.42 -14.45 24.94
C ALA A 313 4.25 -15.28 24.38
N ASN A 314 3.90 -15.08 23.10
CA ASN A 314 2.88 -15.87 22.42
C ASN A 314 3.34 -17.28 22.08
N GLN A 315 4.62 -17.45 21.73
CA GLN A 315 5.23 -18.76 21.51
C GLN A 315 5.21 -19.60 22.79
N ASP A 316 5.69 -19.03 23.90
CA ASP A 316 5.78 -19.70 25.20
C ASP A 316 4.39 -20.09 25.73
N ALA A 317 3.39 -19.26 25.45
CA ALA A 317 2.00 -19.52 25.84
C ALA A 317 1.22 -20.40 24.85
N GLY A 318 1.83 -20.87 23.76
CA GLY A 318 1.16 -21.67 22.73
C GLY A 318 0.02 -20.94 22.00
N ARG A 319 0.10 -19.60 21.92
CA ARG A 319 -0.92 -18.73 21.29
C ARG A 319 -0.64 -18.40 19.81
N LEU A 320 0.44 -18.93 19.22
CA LEU A 320 0.74 -18.70 17.82
C LEU A 320 -0.34 -19.30 16.91
N LEU A 321 -0.75 -18.55 15.90
CA LEU A 321 -1.64 -19.02 14.87
C LEU A 321 -0.94 -20.08 13.99
N PRO A 322 -1.64 -21.13 13.54
CA PRO A 322 -1.15 -21.97 12.45
C PRO A 322 -0.83 -21.12 11.21
N PHE A 323 0.20 -21.50 10.45
CA PHE A 323 0.60 -20.75 9.25
C PHE A 323 -0.54 -20.67 8.23
N GLU A 324 -1.31 -21.74 8.07
CA GLU A 324 -2.51 -21.78 7.22
C GLU A 324 -3.50 -20.67 7.57
N GLN A 325 -3.70 -20.41 8.87
CA GLN A 325 -4.62 -19.37 9.35
C GLN A 325 -4.01 -17.98 9.18
N LEU A 326 -2.75 -17.79 9.57
CA LEU A 326 -2.04 -16.51 9.48
C LEU A 326 -1.94 -16.00 8.03
N VAL A 327 -1.62 -16.88 7.07
CA VAL A 327 -1.45 -16.49 5.66
C VAL A 327 -2.76 -16.55 4.87
N GLY A 328 -3.72 -17.37 5.33
CA GLY A 328 -4.98 -17.60 4.65
C GLY A 328 -6.08 -16.60 4.99
N SER A 329 -6.06 -15.98 6.18
CA SER A 329 -7.13 -15.07 6.64
C SER A 329 -6.62 -13.81 7.31
N ASP A 330 -7.32 -12.70 7.06
CA ASP A 330 -7.11 -11.42 7.72
C ASP A 330 -7.91 -11.28 9.04
N ASP A 331 -8.73 -12.27 9.40
CA ASP A 331 -9.67 -12.16 10.53
C ASP A 331 -8.98 -11.89 11.86
N ALA A 332 -7.82 -12.50 12.09
CA ALA A 332 -7.06 -12.30 13.34
C ALA A 332 -6.50 -10.87 13.46
N PHE A 333 -6.20 -10.22 12.33
CA PHE A 333 -5.73 -8.85 12.27
C PHE A 333 -6.87 -7.84 12.44
N ARG A 334 -8.08 -8.19 11.98
CA ARG A 334 -9.28 -7.33 12.05
C ARG A 334 -10.01 -7.42 13.38
N ASN A 335 -9.73 -8.42 14.19
CA ASN A 335 -10.32 -8.57 15.52
C ASN A 335 -9.42 -7.88 16.57
N PRO A 336 -9.89 -6.82 17.25
CA PRO A 336 -9.10 -6.10 18.25
C PRO A 336 -8.54 -6.99 19.37
N ALA A 337 -9.20 -8.10 19.70
CA ALA A 337 -8.75 -9.02 20.74
C ALA A 337 -7.55 -9.88 20.33
N THR A 338 -7.29 -10.03 19.02
CA THR A 338 -6.21 -10.88 18.49
C THR A 338 -5.21 -10.12 17.62
N ALA A 339 -5.50 -8.88 17.26
CA ALA A 339 -4.72 -8.10 16.32
C ALA A 339 -3.26 -7.94 16.74
N THR A 340 -3.01 -7.56 18.00
CA THR A 340 -1.65 -7.38 18.53
C THR A 340 -0.80 -8.64 18.40
N ASP A 341 -1.38 -9.81 18.69
CA ASP A 341 -0.69 -11.09 18.61
C ASP A 341 -0.45 -11.50 17.14
N ALA A 342 -1.44 -11.28 16.27
CA ALA A 342 -1.33 -11.54 14.84
C ALA A 342 -0.25 -10.66 14.20
N TYR A 343 -0.15 -9.38 14.58
CA TYR A 343 0.90 -8.48 14.14
C TYR A 343 2.28 -8.96 14.61
N ALA A 344 2.46 -9.32 15.87
CA ALA A 344 3.74 -9.83 16.35
C ALA A 344 4.21 -11.06 15.55
N GLN A 345 3.30 -12.00 15.25
CA GLN A 345 3.61 -13.17 14.44
C GLN A 345 3.87 -12.83 12.96
N ALA A 346 3.15 -11.86 12.40
CA ALA A 346 3.35 -11.38 11.02
C ALA A 346 4.72 -10.71 10.83
N TRP A 347 5.14 -9.89 11.80
CA TRP A 347 6.50 -9.34 11.84
C TRP A 347 7.53 -10.48 11.89
N ALA A 348 7.35 -11.45 12.79
CA ALA A 348 8.28 -12.56 12.94
C ALA A 348 8.41 -13.37 11.64
N LEU A 349 7.29 -13.71 10.98
CA LEU A 349 7.27 -14.41 9.70
C LEU A 349 7.96 -13.58 8.61
N SER A 350 7.67 -12.28 8.51
CA SER A 350 8.29 -11.40 7.51
C SER A 350 9.79 -11.24 7.74
N TYR A 351 10.21 -11.04 8.98
CA TYR A 351 11.62 -11.00 9.39
C TYR A 351 12.34 -12.28 8.97
N PHE A 352 11.74 -13.44 9.23
CA PHE A 352 12.29 -14.72 8.83
C PHE A 352 12.42 -14.85 7.30
N LEU A 353 11.34 -14.58 6.56
CA LEU A 353 11.34 -14.76 5.11
C LEU A 353 12.30 -13.79 4.41
N ILE A 354 12.34 -12.52 4.83
CA ILE A 354 13.24 -11.52 4.25
C ILE A 354 14.72 -11.88 4.51
N ARG A 355 15.03 -12.47 5.67
CA ARG A 355 16.41 -12.77 6.08
C ARG A 355 16.92 -14.10 5.54
N TRP A 356 16.10 -15.15 5.52
CA TRP A 356 16.53 -16.51 5.17
C TRP A 356 15.91 -17.07 3.87
N ARG A 357 14.86 -16.43 3.35
CA ARG A 357 14.20 -16.79 2.07
C ARG A 357 14.01 -15.56 1.15
N PRO A 358 15.02 -14.69 0.96
CA PRO A 358 14.83 -13.39 0.31
C PRO A 358 14.34 -13.50 -1.13
N GLU A 359 14.85 -14.45 -1.92
CA GLU A 359 14.45 -14.65 -3.31
C GLU A 359 12.99 -15.10 -3.42
N GLN A 360 12.57 -16.04 -2.57
CA GLN A 360 11.19 -16.51 -2.49
C GLN A 360 10.25 -15.41 -1.99
N TYR A 361 10.70 -14.60 -1.03
CA TYR A 361 9.93 -13.46 -0.52
C TYR A 361 9.68 -12.43 -1.63
N VAL A 362 10.72 -12.06 -2.39
CA VAL A 362 10.59 -11.14 -3.53
C VAL A 362 9.65 -11.73 -4.59
N ALA A 363 9.80 -13.01 -4.94
CA ALA A 363 8.93 -13.66 -5.92
C ALA A 363 7.45 -13.70 -5.47
N TYR A 364 7.21 -13.91 -4.17
CA TYR A 364 5.86 -13.86 -3.59
C TYR A 364 5.27 -12.45 -3.66
N VAL A 365 6.03 -11.43 -3.26
CA VAL A 365 5.62 -10.02 -3.30
C VAL A 365 5.30 -9.59 -4.74
N GLU A 366 6.16 -9.94 -5.70
CA GLU A 366 5.92 -9.65 -7.12
C GLU A 366 4.65 -10.35 -7.64
N GLN A 367 4.38 -11.59 -7.21
CA GLN A 367 3.13 -12.26 -7.55
C GLN A 367 1.93 -11.50 -6.98
N MET A 368 1.97 -11.04 -5.72
CA MET A 368 0.86 -10.29 -5.11
C MET A 368 0.63 -8.95 -5.82
N ALA A 369 1.70 -8.23 -6.14
CA ALA A 369 1.65 -6.98 -6.90
C ALA A 369 1.16 -7.17 -8.35
N SER A 370 1.33 -8.36 -8.94
CA SER A 370 0.85 -8.64 -10.31
C SER A 370 -0.66 -8.87 -10.43
N LYS A 371 -1.35 -9.15 -9.31
CA LYS A 371 -2.80 -9.40 -9.32
C LYS A 371 -3.56 -8.13 -9.74
N PRO A 372 -4.71 -8.25 -10.42
CA PRO A 372 -5.59 -7.10 -10.66
C PRO A 372 -6.18 -6.58 -9.34
N PRO A 373 -6.35 -5.26 -9.18
CA PRO A 373 -7.07 -4.69 -8.04
C PRO A 373 -8.48 -5.25 -7.90
N LEU A 374 -9.02 -5.24 -6.67
CA LEU A 374 -10.38 -5.68 -6.34
C LEU A 374 -10.69 -7.15 -6.69
N THR A 375 -9.65 -7.95 -6.98
CA THR A 375 -9.80 -9.39 -7.20
C THR A 375 -10.16 -10.08 -5.89
N LYS A 376 -11.26 -10.83 -5.87
CA LYS A 376 -11.61 -11.69 -4.73
C LYS A 376 -10.70 -12.92 -4.71
N VAL A 377 -9.91 -13.05 -3.65
CA VAL A 377 -9.04 -14.21 -3.41
C VAL A 377 -9.56 -14.98 -2.19
N THR A 378 -9.73 -16.29 -2.34
CA THR A 378 -10.18 -17.15 -1.24
C THR A 378 -9.02 -17.51 -0.30
N PRO A 379 -9.29 -17.86 0.97
CA PRO A 379 -8.25 -18.32 1.89
C PRO A 379 -7.42 -19.49 1.34
N LYS A 380 -8.08 -20.43 0.67
CA LYS A 380 -7.42 -21.57 0.02
C LYS A 380 -6.45 -21.14 -1.08
N GLN A 381 -6.82 -20.12 -1.86
CA GLN A 381 -5.94 -19.56 -2.89
C GLN A 381 -4.76 -18.80 -2.27
N ARG A 382 -4.97 -18.03 -1.20
CA ARG A 382 -3.86 -17.36 -0.48
C ARG A 382 -2.83 -18.37 0.06
N VAL A 383 -3.31 -19.44 0.68
CA VAL A 383 -2.44 -20.54 1.15
C VAL A 383 -1.73 -21.23 -0.02
N ALA A 384 -2.42 -21.50 -1.13
CA ALA A 384 -1.80 -22.10 -2.31
C ALA A 384 -0.72 -21.20 -2.93
N ASP A 385 -0.99 -19.90 -3.04
CA ASP A 385 -0.03 -18.90 -3.51
C ASP A 385 1.18 -18.83 -2.58
N PHE A 386 0.99 -18.90 -1.27
CA PHE A 386 2.08 -18.93 -0.30
C PHE A 386 2.92 -20.21 -0.46
N LYS A 387 2.31 -21.39 -0.49
CA LYS A 387 3.00 -22.67 -0.65
C LYS A 387 3.76 -22.76 -1.98
N LYS A 388 3.27 -22.12 -3.05
CA LYS A 388 3.96 -22.07 -4.34
C LYS A 388 5.37 -21.48 -4.21
N HIS A 389 5.59 -20.51 -3.33
CA HIS A 389 6.88 -19.83 -3.16
C HIS A 389 7.70 -20.39 -2.00
N PHE A 390 7.05 -20.80 -0.91
CA PHE A 390 7.74 -21.18 0.33
C PHE A 390 7.72 -22.68 0.64
N GLY A 391 7.04 -23.49 -0.18
CA GLY A 391 7.02 -24.94 -0.05
C GLY A 391 6.00 -25.45 0.98
N ASP A 392 6.33 -26.57 1.63
CA ASP A 392 5.45 -27.16 2.63
C ASP A 392 5.45 -26.36 3.95
N LEU A 393 4.26 -26.20 4.55
CA LEU A 393 4.07 -25.33 5.70
C LEU A 393 4.67 -25.92 6.98
N GLU A 394 4.68 -27.24 7.13
CA GLU A 394 5.23 -27.90 8.32
C GLU A 394 6.76 -27.83 8.31
N GLU A 395 7.37 -28.08 7.14
CA GLU A 395 8.80 -27.92 6.93
C GLU A 395 9.24 -26.46 7.17
N LEU A 396 8.50 -25.50 6.60
CA LEU A 396 8.74 -24.08 6.78
C LEU A 396 8.60 -23.66 8.25
N ARG A 397 7.58 -24.16 8.96
CA ARG A 397 7.38 -23.89 10.39
C ARG A 397 8.55 -24.41 11.22
N GLY A 398 9.03 -25.61 10.93
CA GLY A 398 10.21 -26.17 11.60
C GLY A 398 11.47 -25.33 11.33
N GLU A 399 11.66 -24.85 10.11
CA GLU A 399 12.75 -23.92 9.79
C GLU A 399 12.62 -22.58 10.50
N PHE A 400 11.43 -21.99 10.46
CA PHE A 400 11.08 -20.75 11.13
C PHE A 400 11.45 -20.83 12.62
N GLN A 401 11.01 -21.87 13.33
CA GLN A 401 11.35 -22.08 14.74
C GLN A 401 12.86 -22.15 14.96
N ARG A 402 13.58 -22.94 14.15
CA ARG A 402 15.05 -23.11 14.27
C ARG A 402 15.83 -21.83 14.00
N GLN A 403 15.40 -21.00 13.06
CA GLN A 403 16.09 -19.75 12.73
C GLN A 403 15.75 -18.65 13.72
N MET A 404 14.47 -18.50 14.08
CA MET A 404 14.03 -17.48 15.02
C MET A 404 14.64 -17.70 16.40
N SER A 405 14.85 -18.94 16.85
CA SER A 405 15.52 -19.23 18.13
C SER A 405 16.99 -18.79 18.20
N ARG A 406 17.58 -18.32 17.10
CA ARG A 406 18.97 -17.81 17.03
C ARG A 406 19.05 -16.30 17.22
N ILE A 407 17.91 -15.61 17.14
CA ILE A 407 17.83 -14.18 17.44
C ILE A 407 18.04 -14.02 18.95
N ARG A 408 18.86 -13.05 19.32
CA ARG A 408 19.24 -12.78 20.71
C ARG A 408 18.58 -11.52 21.20
#